data_AF-A0A850SEE7-F1
#
_entry.id   AF-A0A850SEE7-F1
#
_cell.length_a   1.000
_cell.length_b   1.000
_cell.length_c   1.000
_cell.angle_alpha   90.00
_cell.angle_beta   90.00
_cell.angle_gamma   90.00
#
_symmetry.space_group_name_H-M   'P 1'
#
loop_
_entity.id
_entity.type
_entity.pdbx_description
1 polymer ?
#
loop_
_entity_poly.entity_id
_entity_poly.type
_entity_poly.pdbx_seq_one_letter_code
_entity_poly.pdbx_strand_id
1 'polypeptide(L)'
;MRAPKGKHGDQLIDGAVLRGVIERGLAVIGASALRALFHDLEFGGIMLEQGKAYSLKDLSRALASLFGAEATEIMMDRIRRELARQG
;
A
#
# COMPACT_ATOMS: atom_id res chain seq x y z
N MET A 1 -13.33 -29.07 9.49
CA MET A 1 -12.49 -28.68 8.32
C MET A 1 -11.94 -27.28 8.59
N ARG A 2 -10.62 -27.10 8.68
CA ARG A 2 -10.01 -25.77 8.87
C ARG A 2 -10.05 -25.03 7.52
N ALA A 3 -10.69 -23.87 7.49
CA ALA A 3 -10.69 -23.01 6.31
C ALA A 3 -9.24 -22.72 5.88
N PRO A 4 -8.92 -22.75 4.58
CA PRO A 4 -7.60 -22.39 4.10
C PRO A 4 -7.35 -20.92 4.46
N LYS A 5 -6.24 -20.64 5.16
CA LYS A 5 -5.73 -19.28 5.34
C LYS A 5 -5.45 -18.74 3.95
N GLY A 6 -6.38 -17.92 3.42
CA GLY A 6 -6.26 -17.30 2.11
C GLY A 6 -4.92 -16.58 2.04
N LYS A 7 -4.08 -16.98 1.08
CA LYS A 7 -2.91 -16.22 0.68
C LYS A 7 -3.43 -14.88 0.19
N HIS A 8 -3.31 -13.81 0.99
CA HIS A 8 -3.69 -12.44 0.61
C HIS A 8 -2.72 -11.84 -0.42
N GLY A 9 -2.21 -12.67 -1.34
CA GLY A 9 -1.12 -12.32 -2.24
C GLY A 9 -1.51 -11.37 -3.36
N ASP A 10 -2.81 -11.28 -3.70
CA ASP A 10 -3.32 -10.40 -4.76
C ASP A 10 -4.76 -9.95 -4.45
N GLN A 11 -5.02 -9.53 -3.22
CA GLN A 11 -6.27 -8.80 -2.97
C GLN A 11 -6.22 -7.48 -3.76
N LEU A 12 -7.20 -7.30 -4.63
CA LEU A 12 -7.44 -6.04 -5.32
C LEU A 12 -8.17 -5.08 -4.39
N ILE A 13 -7.64 -3.88 -4.26
CA ILE A 13 -8.14 -2.84 -3.35
C ILE A 13 -8.41 -1.60 -4.19
N ASP A 14 -9.57 -0.97 -3.98
CA ASP A 14 -9.87 0.32 -4.58
C ASP A 14 -8.79 1.36 -4.22
N GLY A 15 -8.39 2.18 -5.20
CA GLY A 15 -7.30 3.14 -5.05
C GLY A 15 -7.56 4.16 -3.95
N ALA A 16 -8.79 4.66 -3.80
CA ALA A 16 -9.11 5.60 -2.74
C ALA A 16 -9.00 4.95 -1.34
N VAL A 17 -9.43 3.69 -1.23
CA VAL A 17 -9.26 2.90 0.00
C VAL A 17 -7.78 2.70 0.29
N LEU A 18 -6.99 2.27 -0.70
CA LEU A 18 -5.57 2.03 -0.55
C LEU A 18 -4.79 3.31 -0.18
N ARG A 19 -5.15 4.45 -0.77
CA ARG A 19 -4.58 5.76 -0.39
C ARG A 19 -4.80 6.04 1.10
N GLY A 20 -6.02 5.90 1.59
CA GLY A 20 -6.33 6.10 3.01
C GLY A 20 -5.61 5.10 3.93
N VAL A 21 -5.43 3.85 3.48
CA VAL A 21 -4.64 2.84 4.21
C VAL A 21 -3.17 3.29 4.33
N ILE A 22 -2.57 3.76 3.24
CA ILE A 22 -1.18 4.22 3.20
C ILE A 22 -1.01 5.44 4.10
N GLU A 23 -1.91 6.43 3.99
CA GLU A 23 -1.89 7.65 4.82
C GLU A 23 -1.89 7.31 6.31
N ARG A 24 -2.77 6.39 6.74
CA ARG A 24 -2.82 5.96 8.15
C ARG A 24 -1.62 5.12 8.55
N GLY A 25 -1.25 4.14 7.73
CA GLY A 25 -0.19 3.17 8.05
C GLY A 25 1.18 3.82 8.15
N LEU A 26 1.40 4.87 7.35
CA LEU A 26 2.67 5.58 7.27
C LEU A 26 2.62 6.98 7.90
N ALA A 27 1.56 7.37 8.61
CA ALA A 27 1.42 8.71 9.21
C ALA A 27 2.64 9.19 10.01
N VAL A 28 3.41 8.25 10.60
CA VAL A 28 4.65 8.51 11.36
C VAL A 28 5.73 9.23 10.55
N ILE A 29 5.76 9.10 9.21
CA ILE A 29 6.77 9.77 8.36
C ILE A 29 6.43 11.25 8.11
N GLY A 30 5.23 11.70 8.52
CA GLY A 30 4.76 13.07 8.38
C GLY A 30 4.15 13.38 7.02
N ALA A 31 3.32 14.44 6.99
CA ALA A 31 2.50 14.79 5.82
C ALA A 31 3.32 15.18 4.57
N SER A 32 4.51 15.77 4.74
CA SER A 32 5.36 16.13 3.59
C SER A 32 5.98 14.91 2.92
N ALA A 33 6.46 13.93 3.69
CA ALA A 33 6.99 12.69 3.14
C ALA A 33 5.88 11.82 2.53
N LEU A 34 4.68 11.80 3.12
CA LEU A 34 3.52 11.16 2.51
C LEU A 34 3.14 11.78 1.15
N ARG A 35 3.18 13.12 1.04
CA ARG A 35 2.91 13.80 -0.24
C ARG A 35 3.96 13.47 -1.30
N ALA A 36 5.24 13.47 -0.93
CA ALA A 36 6.32 13.05 -1.83
C ALA A 36 6.14 11.59 -2.28
N LEU A 37 5.82 10.70 -1.35
CA LEU A 37 5.52 9.30 -1.66
C LEU A 37 4.40 9.15 -2.69
N PHE A 38 3.27 9.85 -2.51
CA PHE A 38 2.17 9.76 -3.48
C PHE A 38 2.54 10.32 -4.84
N HIS A 39 3.28 11.42 -4.88
CA HIS A 39 3.81 11.98 -6.12
C HIS A 39 4.72 10.98 -6.85
N ASP A 40 5.62 10.30 -6.12
CA ASP A 40 6.53 9.31 -6.71
C ASP A 40 5.79 8.05 -7.18
N LEU A 41 4.76 7.61 -6.44
CA LEU A 41 3.89 6.52 -6.87
C LEU A 41 3.11 6.88 -8.14
N GLU A 42 2.58 8.10 -8.22
CA GLU A 42 1.89 8.61 -9.42
C GLU A 42 2.84 8.67 -10.62
N PHE A 43 4.07 9.16 -10.43
CA PHE A 43 5.11 9.16 -11.47
C PHE A 43 5.50 7.74 -11.91
N GLY A 44 5.46 6.78 -10.98
CA GLY A 44 5.63 5.35 -11.23
C GLY A 44 4.40 4.64 -11.83
N GLY A 45 3.32 5.37 -12.14
CA GLY A 45 2.10 4.83 -12.76
C GLY A 45 1.05 4.28 -11.79
N ILE A 46 1.23 4.44 -10.47
CA ILE A 46 0.25 4.06 -9.45
C ILE A 46 -0.55 5.30 -9.03
N MET A 47 -1.63 5.57 -9.75
CA MET A 47 -2.55 6.67 -9.46
C MET A 47 -3.70 6.18 -8.59
N LEU A 48 -3.56 6.27 -7.26
CA LEU A 48 -4.52 5.75 -6.27
C LEU A 48 -5.87 6.50 -6.27
N GLU A 49 -6.60 6.38 -7.37
CA GLU A 49 -7.88 7.02 -7.65
C GLU A 49 -9.04 6.07 -7.34
N GLN A 50 -10.20 6.64 -7.03
CA GLN A 50 -11.43 5.90 -6.84
C GLN A 50 -11.82 5.15 -8.12
N GLY A 51 -12.28 3.91 -7.98
CA GLY A 51 -12.75 3.07 -9.07
C GLY A 51 -11.63 2.32 -9.81
N LYS A 52 -10.36 2.60 -9.52
CA LYS A 52 -9.21 1.81 -10.00
C LYS A 52 -8.76 0.84 -8.94
N ALA A 53 -8.59 -0.43 -9.31
CA ALA A 53 -8.19 -1.47 -8.39
C ALA A 53 -6.67 -1.73 -8.46
N TYR A 54 -6.03 -1.83 -7.31
CA TYR A 54 -4.60 -2.03 -7.17
C TYR A 54 -4.30 -3.26 -6.31
N SER A 55 -3.27 -4.03 -6.69
CA SER A 55 -2.79 -5.13 -5.85
C SER A 55 -1.72 -4.63 -4.87
N LEU A 56 -1.66 -5.27 -3.69
CA LEU A 56 -0.55 -5.03 -2.75
C LEU A 56 0.82 -5.42 -3.32
N LYS A 57 0.83 -6.33 -4.30
CA LYS A 57 2.04 -6.74 -5.01
C LYS A 57 2.57 -5.63 -5.91
N ASP A 58 1.71 -4.90 -6.61
CA ASP A 58 2.10 -3.75 -7.44
C ASP A 58 2.64 -2.62 -6.57
N LEU A 59 1.94 -2.32 -5.48
CA LEU A 59 2.40 -1.33 -4.50
C LEU A 59 3.78 -1.71 -3.93
N SER A 60 3.95 -2.97 -3.51
CA SER A 60 5.25 -3.43 -2.98
C SER A 60 6.37 -3.31 -4.02
N ARG A 61 6.10 -3.54 -5.31
CA ARG A 61 7.10 -3.38 -6.37
C ARG A 61 7.49 -1.92 -6.57
N ALA A 62 6.50 -1.02 -6.58
CA ALA A 62 6.76 0.41 -6.71
C ALA A 62 7.56 0.95 -5.50
N LEU A 63 7.16 0.59 -4.27
CA LEU A 63 7.90 0.97 -3.07
C LEU A 63 9.33 0.43 -3.06
N ALA A 64 9.53 -0.82 -3.49
CA ALA A 64 10.86 -1.42 -3.57
C ALA A 64 11.77 -0.70 -4.57
N SER A 65 11.21 -0.19 -5.66
CA SER A 65 11.94 0.63 -6.63
C SER A 65 12.36 2.00 -6.07
N LEU A 66 11.60 2.56 -5.12
CA LEU A 66 11.86 3.88 -4.55
C LEU A 66 12.79 3.83 -3.34
N PHE A 67 12.61 2.86 -2.45
CA PHE A 67 13.26 2.83 -1.13
C PHE A 67 14.13 1.59 -0.90
N GLY A 68 14.15 0.64 -1.84
CA GLY A 68 14.79 -0.67 -1.65
C GLY A 68 13.92 -1.65 -0.86
N ALA A 69 14.37 -2.90 -0.80
CA ALA A 69 13.59 -4.02 -0.27
C ALA A 69 13.29 -3.90 1.23
N GLU A 70 14.30 -3.56 2.05
CA GLU A 70 14.18 -3.54 3.51
C GLU A 70 13.16 -2.48 3.99
N ALA A 71 13.29 -1.24 3.51
CA ALA A 71 12.35 -0.17 3.83
C ALA A 71 10.93 -0.52 3.36
N THR A 72 10.82 -1.16 2.19
CA THR A 72 9.54 -1.60 1.63
C THR A 72 8.85 -2.64 2.51
N GLU A 73 9.58 -3.61 3.05
CA GLU A 73 8.98 -4.62 3.95
C GLU A 73 8.34 -3.96 5.17
N ILE A 74 9.04 -3.00 5.79
CA ILE A 74 8.53 -2.25 6.94
C ILE A 74 7.27 -1.45 6.57
N MET A 75 7.27 -0.77 5.42
CA MET A 75 6.11 -0.01 4.95
C MET A 75 4.92 -0.92 4.65
N MET A 76 5.15 -2.02 3.92
CA MET A 76 4.12 -2.98 3.56
C MET A 76 3.51 -3.67 4.78
N ASP A 77 4.29 -3.95 5.81
CA ASP A 77 3.78 -4.50 7.06
C ASP A 77 2.84 -3.53 7.80
N ARG A 78 3.15 -2.23 7.78
CA ARG A 78 2.26 -1.20 8.33
C ARG A 78 0.97 -1.08 7.51
N ILE A 79 1.09 -1.05 6.19
CA ILE A 79 -0.06 -1.00 5.26
C ILE A 79 -0.98 -2.22 5.47
N ARG A 80 -0.43 -3.43 5.54
CA ARG A 80 -1.20 -4.66 5.77
C ARG A 80 -1.93 -4.65 7.11
N ARG A 81 -1.29 -4.14 8.17
CA ARG A 81 -1.93 -3.99 9.49
C ARG A 81 -3.10 -3.02 9.46
N GLU A 82 -2.98 -1.89 8.78
CA GLU A 82 -4.09 -0.94 8.64
C GLU A 82 -5.21 -1.44 7.71
N LEU A 83 -4.86 -2.24 6.70
CA LEU A 83 -5.85 -2.88 5.84
C LEU A 83 -6.68 -3.90 6.62
N ALA A 84 -6.04 -4.72 7.46
CA ALA A 84 -6.71 -5.73 8.28
C ALA A 84 -7.63 -5.13 9.37
N ARG A 85 -7.49 -3.84 9.70
CA ARG A 85 -8.38 -3.14 10.63
C ARG A 85 -9.65 -2.59 10.00
N GLN A 86 -9.75 -2.62 8.67
CA GLN A 86 -10.90 -2.11 7.91
C GLN A 86 -11.91 -3.19 7.53
N GLY A 87 -11.57 -4.46 7.68
CA GLY A 87 -12.47 -5.60 7.48
C GLY A 87 -12.81 -6.28 8.81
#